data_AF-A0A5Q0EFL5-F1
#
_entry.id   AF-A0A5Q0EFL5-F1
#
_cell.length_a   1.000
_cell.length_b   1.000
_cell.length_c   1.000
_cell.angle_alpha   90.00
_cell.angle_beta   90.00
_cell.angle_gamma   90.00
#
_symmetry.space_group_name_H-M   'P 1'
#
loop_
_entity.id
_entity.type
_entity.pdbx_description
1 polymer ?
#
loop_
_entity_poly.entity_id
_entity_poly.type
_entity_poly.pdbx_seq_one_letter_code
_entity_poly.pdbx_strand_id
1 'polypeptide(L)'
;MTVRIKSHWHAEGAERSLAEIGSALAFNAWRIAKDKAINLHGEDFVYADDRQRMAVITEYLIFQVQVADRAAHQLLEMDADARRHLIVSFVKSLAQHLQDNSEDLFGPGDYGGPFIALLNQGAADYAEYHFSEDGPSYPFYRHLGFQIQQIMGQEGENRWVIDQVMDKDGPDVAKKTLRILMDLTE
;
A
#
# COMPACT_ATOMS: atom_id res chain seq x y z
N MET A 1 19.96 -26.50 -18.38
CA MET A 1 18.52 -26.20 -18.24
C MET A 1 18.07 -26.76 -16.92
N THR A 2 17.61 -25.91 -16.00
CA THR A 2 16.95 -26.39 -14.79
C THR A 2 15.90 -25.35 -14.42
N VAL A 3 14.69 -25.60 -14.91
CA VAL A 3 13.50 -24.88 -14.47
C VAL A 3 13.18 -25.41 -13.07
N ARG A 4 13.43 -24.60 -12.04
CA ARG A 4 12.83 -24.79 -10.72
C ARG A 4 11.50 -24.06 -10.71
N ILE A 5 10.44 -24.77 -11.11
CA ILE A 5 9.08 -24.36 -10.74
C ILE A 5 8.87 -24.88 -9.33
N LYS A 6 8.95 -24.00 -8.33
CA LYS A 6 8.35 -24.23 -7.02
C LYS A 6 6.97 -23.59 -7.02
N SER A 7 5.99 -24.27 -7.63
CA SER A 7 4.58 -23.98 -7.37
C SER A 7 4.19 -24.69 -6.08
N HIS A 8 4.52 -24.10 -4.93
CA HIS A 8 4.10 -24.60 -3.62
C HIS A 8 3.38 -23.49 -2.84
N TRP A 9 2.33 -22.91 -3.44
CA TRP A 9 1.29 -22.19 -2.69
C TRP A 9 -0.06 -22.90 -2.79
N HIS A 10 -0.01 -24.18 -2.44
CA HIS A 10 -1.12 -24.86 -1.79
C HIS A 10 -0.49 -25.72 -0.69
N ALA A 11 -0.21 -25.10 0.45
CA ALA A 11 0.03 -25.88 1.66
C ALA A 11 -1.31 -26.56 2.00
N GLU A 12 -1.39 -27.87 1.81
CA GLU A 12 -2.36 -28.72 2.50
C GLU A 12 -2.13 -28.49 4.01
N GLY A 13 -2.81 -27.49 4.58
CA GLY A 13 -2.58 -27.03 5.96
C GLY A 13 -2.74 -25.53 6.22
N ALA A 14 -2.92 -24.67 5.20
CA ALA A 14 -3.16 -23.25 5.45
C ALA A 14 -4.51 -23.04 6.19
N GLU A 15 -4.45 -22.51 7.43
CA GLU A 15 -5.65 -22.22 8.23
C GLU A 15 -6.53 -21.12 7.62
N ARG A 16 -5.97 -20.30 6.72
CA ARG A 16 -6.64 -19.13 6.11
C ARG A 16 -6.59 -19.19 4.59
N SER A 17 -7.70 -18.82 3.96
CA SER A 17 -7.78 -18.59 2.53
C SER A 17 -7.08 -17.29 2.12
N LEU A 18 -6.67 -17.19 0.85
CA LEU A 18 -6.08 -15.97 0.28
C LEU A 18 -7.00 -14.75 0.38
N ALA A 19 -8.31 -14.96 0.37
CA ALA A 19 -9.30 -13.90 0.54
C ALA A 19 -9.33 -13.37 1.98
N GLU A 20 -9.22 -14.26 2.97
CA GLU A 20 -9.10 -13.89 4.39
C GLU A 20 -7.78 -13.17 4.66
N ILE A 21 -6.67 -13.66 4.09
CA ILE A 21 -5.36 -13.00 4.16
C ILE A 21 -5.43 -11.59 3.54
N GLY A 22 -5.99 -11.47 2.33
CA GLY A 22 -6.13 -10.16 1.67
C GLY A 22 -6.97 -9.18 2.47
N SER A 23 -8.05 -9.63 3.10
CA SER A 23 -8.90 -8.80 3.94
C SER A 23 -8.22 -8.39 5.26
N ALA A 24 -7.50 -9.31 5.90
CA ALA A 24 -6.71 -9.00 7.10
C ALA A 24 -5.57 -8.02 6.80
N LEU A 25 -4.92 -8.16 5.63
CA LEU A 25 -3.90 -7.23 5.17
C LEU A 25 -4.51 -5.85 4.88
N ALA A 26 -5.69 -5.76 4.27
CA ALA A 26 -6.44 -4.52 4.05
C ALA A 26 -6.70 -3.75 5.34
N PHE A 27 -7.22 -4.44 6.35
CA PHE A 27 -7.50 -3.84 7.65
C PHE A 27 -6.24 -3.24 8.30
N ASN A 28 -5.12 -3.97 8.25
CA ASN A 28 -3.86 -3.47 8.80
C ASN A 28 -3.26 -2.33 7.98
N ALA A 29 -3.31 -2.43 6.65
CA ALA A 29 -2.80 -1.41 5.75
C ALA A 29 -3.54 -0.08 5.93
N TRP A 30 -4.86 -0.12 6.14
CA TRP A 30 -5.67 1.06 6.49
C TRP A 30 -5.18 1.71 7.79
N ARG A 31 -4.95 0.92 8.83
CA ARG A 31 -4.45 1.43 10.12
C ARG A 31 -3.09 2.09 9.98
N ILE A 32 -2.16 1.43 9.29
CA ILE A 32 -0.82 1.97 9.02
C ILE A 32 -0.92 3.31 8.28
N ALA A 33 -1.68 3.37 7.19
CA ALA A 33 -1.83 4.58 6.39
C ALA A 33 -2.46 5.74 7.19
N LYS A 34 -3.50 5.44 7.98
CA LYS A 34 -4.14 6.41 8.86
C LYS A 34 -3.18 6.94 9.93
N ASP A 35 -2.44 6.05 10.60
CA ASP A 35 -1.46 6.42 11.62
C ASP A 35 -0.35 7.30 11.02
N LYS A 36 0.06 7.04 9.77
CA LYS A 36 1.03 7.88 9.06
C LYS A 36 0.50 9.27 8.73
N ALA A 37 -0.74 9.38 8.27
CA ALA A 37 -1.37 10.67 8.07
C ALA A 37 -1.53 11.46 9.39
N ILE A 38 -1.82 10.78 10.51
CA ILE A 38 -1.85 11.43 11.84
C ILE A 38 -0.45 11.91 12.24
N ASN A 39 0.58 11.10 12.03
CA ASN A 39 1.95 11.43 12.41
C ASN A 39 2.51 12.61 11.62
N LEU A 40 2.25 12.70 10.32
CA LEU A 40 2.63 13.87 9.52
C LEU A 40 2.06 15.15 10.13
N HIS A 41 0.80 15.13 10.57
CA HIS A 41 0.22 16.27 11.28
C HIS A 41 0.91 16.59 12.60
N GLY A 42 1.33 15.56 13.35
CA GLY A 42 2.10 15.72 14.58
C GLY A 42 3.55 16.20 14.37
N GLU A 43 4.07 16.12 13.15
CA GLU A 43 5.40 16.62 12.73
C GLU A 43 5.30 17.98 12.02
N ASP A 44 4.25 18.75 12.29
CA ASP A 44 3.99 20.11 11.78
C ASP A 44 3.67 20.20 10.28
N PHE A 45 3.49 19.08 9.57
CA PHE A 45 2.91 19.10 8.23
C PHE A 45 1.41 19.39 8.30
N VAL A 46 0.93 20.31 7.44
CA VAL A 46 -0.43 20.82 7.55
C VAL A 46 -1.27 20.36 6.37
N TYR A 47 -2.40 19.72 6.67
CA TYR A 47 -3.44 19.46 5.68
C TYR A 47 -4.35 20.68 5.53
N ALA A 48 -4.69 21.03 4.30
CA ALA A 48 -5.67 22.06 3.99
C ALA A 48 -7.09 21.64 4.44
N ASP A 49 -7.44 20.36 4.26
CA ASP A 49 -8.72 19.79 4.65
C ASP A 49 -8.65 18.25 4.77
N ASP A 50 -9.78 17.65 5.16
CA ASP A 50 -9.93 16.20 5.27
C ASP A 50 -9.81 15.45 3.93
N ARG A 51 -10.09 16.11 2.80
CA ARG A 51 -9.95 15.50 1.48
C ARG A 51 -8.47 15.34 1.12
N GLN A 52 -7.65 16.35 1.40
CA GLN A 52 -6.20 16.25 1.22
C GLN A 52 -5.61 15.17 2.12
N ARG A 53 -6.07 15.07 3.38
CA ARG A 53 -5.65 13.99 4.29
C ARG A 53 -6.04 12.61 3.77
N MET A 54 -7.26 12.44 3.24
CA MET A 54 -7.70 11.18 2.64
C MET A 54 -6.90 10.83 1.37
N ALA A 55 -6.52 11.82 0.56
CA ALA A 55 -5.66 11.61 -0.60
C ALA A 55 -4.27 11.10 -0.19
N VAL A 56 -3.68 11.62 0.90
CA VAL A 56 -2.41 11.11 1.45
C VAL A 56 -2.54 9.68 1.97
N ILE A 57 -3.63 9.36 2.69
CA ILE A 57 -3.94 7.98 3.10
C ILE A 57 -4.00 7.06 1.87
N THR A 58 -4.66 7.52 0.81
CA THR A 58 -4.79 6.77 -0.45
C THR A 58 -3.44 6.43 -1.07
N GLU A 59 -2.50 7.38 -1.13
CA GLU A 59 -1.15 7.11 -1.64
C GLU A 59 -0.39 6.07 -0.81
N TYR A 60 -0.50 6.12 0.51
CA TYR A 60 0.07 5.08 1.36
C TYR A 60 -0.55 3.70 1.10
N LEU A 61 -1.86 3.63 0.84
CA LEU A 61 -2.52 2.36 0.50
C LEU A 61 -2.03 1.81 -0.84
N ILE A 62 -1.92 2.67 -1.86
CA ILE A 62 -1.41 2.29 -3.18
C ILE A 62 0.00 1.73 -3.05
N PHE A 63 0.88 2.43 -2.33
CA PHE A 63 2.24 1.96 -2.06
C PHE A 63 2.26 0.59 -1.39
N GLN A 64 1.42 0.38 -0.36
CA GLN A 64 1.34 -0.91 0.33
C GLN A 64 0.87 -2.05 -0.60
N VAL A 65 -0.05 -1.78 -1.53
CA VAL A 65 -0.46 -2.76 -2.56
C VAL A 65 0.72 -3.14 -3.44
N GLN A 66 1.53 -2.17 -3.87
CA GLN A 66 2.71 -2.46 -4.69
C GLN A 66 3.74 -3.28 -3.88
N VAL A 67 4.02 -2.90 -2.64
CA VAL A 67 4.91 -3.67 -1.74
C VAL A 67 4.43 -5.11 -1.59
N ALA A 68 3.14 -5.31 -1.31
CA ALA A 68 2.56 -6.64 -1.13
C ALA A 68 2.61 -7.49 -2.40
N ASP A 69 2.30 -6.92 -3.57
CA ASP A 69 2.36 -7.63 -4.86
C ASP A 69 3.79 -8.10 -5.19
N ARG A 70 4.80 -7.23 -4.98
CA ARG A 70 6.21 -7.59 -5.22
C ARG A 70 6.68 -8.64 -4.22
N ALA A 71 6.31 -8.51 -2.95
CA ALA A 71 6.65 -9.49 -1.93
C ALA A 71 6.01 -10.86 -2.19
N ALA A 72 4.73 -10.89 -2.57
CA ALA A 72 4.03 -12.11 -2.94
C ALA A 72 4.71 -12.82 -4.12
N HIS A 73 5.20 -12.06 -5.11
CA HIS A 73 5.93 -12.64 -6.23
C HIS A 73 7.36 -13.07 -5.88
N GLN A 74 8.14 -12.20 -5.24
CA GLN A 74 9.59 -12.38 -5.12
C GLN A 74 10.03 -13.07 -3.83
N LEU A 75 9.32 -12.86 -2.72
CA LEU A 75 9.70 -13.40 -1.42
C LEU A 75 8.90 -14.67 -1.08
N LEU A 76 7.60 -14.65 -1.37
CA LEU A 76 6.75 -15.81 -1.19
C LEU A 76 6.84 -16.78 -2.39
N GLU A 77 7.32 -16.35 -3.56
CA GLU A 77 7.34 -17.17 -4.78
C GLU A 77 5.94 -17.69 -5.18
N MET A 78 4.88 -16.91 -4.90
CA MET A 78 3.52 -17.27 -5.30
C MET A 78 3.40 -17.36 -6.82
N ASP A 79 2.67 -18.37 -7.29
CA ASP A 79 2.30 -18.43 -8.70
C ASP A 79 1.34 -17.28 -9.07
N ALA A 80 1.15 -17.08 -10.38
CA ALA A 80 0.39 -15.95 -10.89
C ALA A 80 -1.10 -15.97 -10.46
N ASP A 81 -1.69 -17.14 -10.25
CA ASP A 81 -3.10 -17.27 -9.88
C ASP A 81 -3.29 -16.98 -8.39
N ALA A 82 -2.46 -17.59 -7.54
CA ALA A 82 -2.47 -17.34 -6.10
C ALA A 82 -2.16 -15.87 -5.78
N ARG A 83 -1.14 -15.29 -6.42
CA ARG A 83 -0.82 -13.86 -6.28
C ARG A 83 -1.99 -12.98 -6.71
N ARG A 84 -2.59 -13.25 -7.87
CA ARG A 84 -3.76 -12.50 -8.35
C ARG A 84 -4.92 -12.58 -7.36
N HIS A 85 -5.23 -13.76 -6.84
CA HIS A 85 -6.30 -13.95 -5.87
C HIS A 85 -6.06 -13.17 -4.57
N LEU A 86 -4.83 -13.19 -4.05
CA LEU A 86 -4.45 -12.41 -2.86
C LEU A 86 -4.60 -10.90 -3.11
N ILE A 87 -3.97 -10.38 -4.18
CA ILE A 87 -3.91 -8.94 -4.45
C ILE A 87 -5.29 -8.38 -4.82
N VAL A 88 -6.10 -9.11 -5.59
CA VAL A 88 -7.48 -8.68 -5.90
C VAL A 88 -8.32 -8.61 -4.64
N SER A 89 -8.21 -9.60 -3.74
CA SER A 89 -8.92 -9.58 -2.45
C SER A 89 -8.47 -8.42 -1.58
N PHE A 90 -7.16 -8.17 -1.50
CA PHE A 90 -6.58 -7.05 -0.75
C PHE A 90 -7.09 -5.69 -1.26
N VAL A 91 -7.01 -5.45 -2.58
CA VAL A 91 -7.45 -4.20 -3.21
C VAL A 91 -8.95 -3.97 -3.04
N LYS A 92 -9.78 -5.00 -3.20
CA LYS A 92 -11.24 -4.88 -2.99
C LYS A 92 -11.58 -4.49 -1.56
N SER A 93 -10.94 -5.12 -0.58
CA SER A 93 -11.16 -4.80 0.83
C SER A 93 -10.66 -3.40 1.18
N LEU A 94 -9.54 -2.95 0.59
CA LEU A 94 -9.09 -1.55 0.72
C LEU A 94 -10.07 -0.55 0.09
N ALA A 95 -10.59 -0.85 -1.10
CA ALA A 95 -11.59 -0.01 -1.75
C ALA A 95 -12.85 0.13 -0.90
N GLN A 96 -13.29 -0.95 -0.23
CA GLN A 96 -14.41 -0.91 0.70
C GLN A 96 -14.08 -0.05 1.93
N HIS A 97 -12.92 -0.22 2.55
CA HIS A 97 -12.51 0.62 3.69
C HIS A 97 -12.48 2.10 3.31
N LEU A 98 -11.91 2.43 2.15
CA LEU A 98 -11.88 3.80 1.64
C LEU A 98 -13.29 4.33 1.37
N GLN A 99 -14.15 3.53 0.75
CA GLN A 99 -15.54 3.87 0.49
C GLN A 99 -16.27 4.24 1.78
N ASP A 100 -16.28 3.32 2.76
CA ASP A 100 -17.00 3.51 4.02
C ASP A 100 -16.52 4.76 4.77
N ASN A 101 -15.20 4.92 4.92
CA ASN A 101 -14.63 6.06 5.65
C ASN A 101 -14.82 7.38 4.89
N SER A 102 -14.84 7.35 3.56
CA SER A 102 -15.06 8.56 2.75
C SER A 102 -16.53 8.97 2.73
N GLU A 103 -17.47 8.02 2.70
CA GLU A 103 -18.90 8.32 2.84
C GLU A 103 -19.20 8.93 4.21
N ASP A 104 -18.61 8.39 5.28
CA ASP A 104 -18.77 8.92 6.64
C ASP A 104 -18.28 10.37 6.75
N LEU A 105 -17.18 10.72 6.08
CA LEU A 105 -16.57 12.06 6.15
C LEU A 105 -17.15 13.07 5.17
N PHE A 106 -17.50 12.63 3.96
CA PHE A 106 -17.80 13.51 2.84
C PHE A 106 -19.24 13.37 2.32
N GLY A 107 -20.01 12.44 2.87
CA GLY A 107 -21.35 12.08 2.43
C GLY A 107 -21.35 11.14 1.22
N PRO A 108 -22.55 10.76 0.74
CA PRO A 108 -22.72 9.76 -0.31
C PRO A 108 -21.96 10.11 -1.60
N GLY A 109 -21.26 9.13 -2.17
CA GLY A 109 -20.48 9.30 -3.40
C GLY A 109 -19.74 8.03 -3.80
N ASP A 110 -19.12 8.00 -4.97
CA ASP A 110 -18.21 6.92 -5.37
C ASP A 110 -16.77 7.30 -5.03
N TYR A 111 -16.18 6.57 -4.08
CA TYR A 111 -14.78 6.74 -3.66
C TYR A 111 -13.93 5.51 -4.01
N GLY A 112 -14.53 4.32 -4.08
CA GLY A 112 -13.85 3.09 -4.47
C GLY A 112 -13.44 3.05 -5.94
N GLY A 113 -14.27 3.55 -6.86
CA GLY A 113 -13.97 3.63 -8.29
C GLY A 113 -12.72 4.47 -8.59
N PRO A 114 -12.68 5.75 -8.14
CA PRO A 114 -11.50 6.60 -8.28
C PRO A 114 -10.22 6.01 -7.68
N PHE A 115 -10.32 5.33 -6.52
CA PHE A 115 -9.20 4.64 -5.91
C PHE A 115 -8.61 3.54 -6.79
N ILE A 116 -9.46 2.68 -7.36
CA ILE A 116 -9.00 1.62 -8.26
C ILE A 116 -8.34 2.21 -9.51
N ALA A 117 -8.88 3.31 -10.05
CA ALA A 117 -8.29 4.00 -11.18
C ALA A 117 -6.88 4.54 -10.85
N LEU A 118 -6.73 5.21 -9.71
CA LEU A 118 -5.46 5.74 -9.24
C LEU A 118 -4.44 4.62 -8.95
N LEU A 119 -4.88 3.53 -8.32
CA LEU A 119 -4.05 2.35 -8.09
C LEU A 119 -3.51 1.76 -9.39
N ASN A 120 -4.35 1.64 -10.43
CA ASN A 120 -3.92 1.10 -11.72
C ASN A 120 -2.91 2.02 -12.42
N GLN A 121 -3.08 3.34 -12.29
CA GLN A 121 -2.09 4.31 -12.77
C GLN A 121 -0.77 4.16 -12.02
N GLY A 122 -0.81 4.15 -10.68
CA GLY A 122 0.39 3.96 -9.86
C GLY A 122 1.08 2.63 -10.14
N ALA A 123 0.35 1.54 -10.38
CA ALA A 123 0.94 0.24 -10.71
C ALA A 123 1.82 0.28 -11.97
N ALA A 124 1.48 1.11 -12.96
CA ALA A 124 2.31 1.33 -14.14
C ALA A 124 3.60 2.07 -13.80
N ASP A 125 3.53 3.11 -12.95
CA ASP A 125 4.70 3.87 -12.53
C ASP A 125 5.66 3.01 -11.68
N TYR A 126 5.12 2.26 -10.72
CA TYR A 126 5.88 1.36 -9.86
C TYR A 126 6.42 0.11 -10.59
N ALA A 127 6.02 -0.14 -11.84
CA ALA A 127 6.58 -1.24 -12.64
C ALA A 127 8.04 -0.98 -13.04
N GLU A 128 8.46 0.29 -13.09
CA GLU A 128 9.81 0.72 -13.47
C GLU A 128 10.81 0.64 -12.30
N TYR A 129 10.33 0.41 -11.07
CA TYR A 129 11.17 0.44 -9.87
C TYR A 129 11.47 -0.96 -9.34
N HIS A 130 12.66 -1.10 -8.76
CA HIS A 130 13.13 -2.39 -8.26
C HIS A 130 12.61 -2.66 -6.84
N PHE A 131 12.41 -3.95 -6.57
CA PHE A 131 12.16 -4.55 -5.27
C PHE A 131 13.12 -5.75 -5.14
N SER A 132 13.59 -6.02 -3.93
CA SER A 132 14.53 -7.12 -3.63
C SER A 132 14.24 -7.74 -2.26
N GLU A 133 15.08 -8.67 -1.81
CA GLU A 133 15.02 -9.24 -0.46
C GLU A 133 15.12 -8.18 0.64
N ASP A 134 15.85 -7.09 0.38
CA ASP A 134 15.96 -5.94 1.29
C ASP A 134 14.75 -4.98 1.21
N GLY A 135 13.77 -5.29 0.36
CA GLY A 135 12.54 -4.52 0.15
C GLY A 135 12.60 -3.54 -1.03
N PRO A 136 11.76 -2.48 -1.01
CA PRO A 136 11.70 -1.47 -2.07
C PRO A 136 13.00 -0.69 -2.25
N SER A 137 13.33 -0.37 -3.50
CA SER A 137 14.48 0.49 -3.84
C SER A 137 14.22 1.98 -3.54
N TYR A 138 15.28 2.79 -3.52
CA TYR A 138 15.16 4.24 -3.31
C TYR A 138 14.18 4.95 -4.28
N PRO A 139 14.20 4.69 -5.61
CA PRO A 139 13.19 5.25 -6.53
C PRO A 139 11.74 4.90 -6.14
N PHE A 140 11.53 3.74 -5.53
CA PHE A 140 10.22 3.30 -5.06
C PHE A 140 9.70 4.19 -3.92
N TYR A 141 10.54 4.48 -2.92
CA TYR A 141 10.20 5.40 -1.83
C TYR A 141 10.10 6.86 -2.31
N ARG A 142 11.00 7.28 -3.21
CA ARG A 142 10.96 8.61 -3.81
C ARG A 142 9.66 8.84 -4.58
N HIS A 143 9.14 7.84 -5.26
CA HIS A 143 7.86 7.95 -5.96
C HIS A 143 6.71 8.21 -4.99
N LEU A 144 6.60 7.43 -3.91
CA LEU A 144 5.60 7.68 -2.85
C LEU A 144 5.72 9.12 -2.30
N GLY A 145 6.93 9.52 -1.91
CA GLY A 145 7.17 10.86 -1.39
C GLY A 145 6.83 11.96 -2.39
N PHE A 146 7.10 11.74 -3.68
CA PHE A 146 6.73 12.66 -4.74
C PHE A 146 5.21 12.80 -4.89
N GLN A 147 4.44 11.71 -4.88
CA GLN A 147 2.98 11.77 -4.97
C GLN A 147 2.39 12.53 -3.77
N ILE A 148 2.83 12.22 -2.55
CA ILE A 148 2.39 12.92 -1.33
C ILE A 148 2.78 14.41 -1.39
N GLN A 149 3.97 14.75 -1.91
CA GLN A 149 4.39 16.14 -2.10
C GLN A 149 3.49 16.89 -3.08
N GLN A 150 3.04 16.25 -4.17
CA GLN A 150 2.10 16.87 -5.11
C GLN A 150 0.74 17.14 -4.46
N ILE A 151 0.30 16.26 -3.56
CA ILE A 151 -0.96 16.41 -2.83
C ILE A 151 -0.84 17.54 -1.79
N MET A 152 0.24 17.56 -1.01
CA MET A 152 0.39 18.47 0.14
C MET A 152 0.90 19.87 -0.23
N GLY A 153 1.47 20.04 -1.43
CA GLY A 153 2.02 21.31 -1.89
C GLY A 153 3.31 21.70 -1.17
N GLN A 154 3.89 22.86 -1.51
CA GLN A 154 5.22 23.28 -1.03
C GLN A 154 5.17 24.46 -0.05
N GLU A 155 4.01 24.75 0.53
CA GLU A 155 3.87 25.84 1.49
C GLU A 155 4.40 25.44 2.88
N GLY A 156 5.09 26.35 3.56
CA GLY A 156 5.56 26.14 4.93
C GLY A 156 6.45 24.89 5.07
N GLU A 157 6.12 24.03 6.03
CA GLU A 157 6.82 22.76 6.27
C GLU A 157 6.50 21.71 5.20
N ASN A 158 5.37 21.79 4.49
CA ASN A 158 4.97 20.81 3.47
C ASN A 158 5.99 20.66 2.33
N ARG A 159 6.87 21.65 2.09
CA ARG A 159 7.97 21.53 1.11
C ARG A 159 8.96 20.40 1.41
N TRP A 160 9.00 19.93 2.65
CA TRP A 160 9.92 18.89 3.14
C TRP A 160 9.23 17.53 3.34
N VAL A 161 7.95 17.41 2.98
CA VAL A 161 7.20 16.17 3.23
C VAL A 161 7.76 15.00 2.43
N ILE A 162 8.32 15.25 1.25
CA ILE A 162 8.98 14.21 0.46
C ILE A 162 10.14 13.55 1.21
N ASP A 163 10.96 14.33 1.93
CA ASP A 163 12.11 13.82 2.68
C ASP A 163 11.65 13.00 3.89
N GLN A 164 10.67 13.52 4.63
CA GLN A 164 10.01 12.81 5.72
C GLN A 164 9.44 11.47 5.25
N VAL A 165 8.72 11.47 4.12
CA VAL A 165 8.10 10.27 3.58
C VAL A 165 9.15 9.28 3.11
N MET A 166 10.16 9.74 2.39
CA MET A 166 11.16 8.86 1.80
C MET A 166 12.09 8.23 2.86
N ASP A 167 12.50 9.00 3.87
CA ASP A 167 13.51 8.57 4.84
C ASP A 167 12.90 7.90 6.08
N LYS A 168 11.63 8.18 6.41
CA LYS A 168 10.97 7.62 7.59
C LYS A 168 9.71 6.83 7.26
N ASP A 169 8.72 7.44 6.60
CA ASP A 169 7.41 6.78 6.46
C ASP A 169 7.43 5.61 5.49
N GLY A 170 7.97 5.77 4.30
CA GLY A 170 8.09 4.72 3.28
C GLY A 170 8.77 3.45 3.81
N PRO A 171 9.98 3.53 4.38
CA PRO A 171 10.66 2.38 4.97
C PRO A 171 9.87 1.71 6.11
N ASP A 172 9.27 2.51 7.01
CA ASP A 172 8.47 1.97 8.13
C ASP A 172 7.18 1.29 7.64
N VAL A 173 6.47 1.90 6.67
CA VAL A 173 5.27 1.34 6.05
C VAL A 173 5.62 0.03 5.35
N ALA A 174 6.66 0.01 4.49
CA ALA A 174 7.08 -1.19 3.79
C ALA A 174 7.42 -2.32 4.77
N LYS A 175 8.22 -2.03 5.80
CA LYS A 175 8.60 -3.01 6.82
C LYS A 175 7.37 -3.59 7.53
N LYS A 176 6.40 -2.76 7.92
CA LYS A 176 5.18 -3.21 8.59
C LYS A 176 4.31 -4.05 7.65
N THR A 177 4.12 -3.62 6.41
CA THR A 177 3.34 -4.37 5.40
C THR A 177 3.96 -5.74 5.13
N LEU A 178 5.27 -5.82 4.95
CA LEU A 178 5.98 -7.08 4.72
C LEU A 178 5.85 -8.02 5.91
N ARG A 179 6.08 -7.52 7.13
CA ARG A 179 5.92 -8.32 8.34
C ARG A 179 4.52 -8.91 8.45
N ILE A 180 3.48 -8.08 8.26
CA ILE A 180 2.09 -8.53 8.38
C ILE A 180 1.75 -9.54 7.29
N LEU A 181 2.25 -9.33 6.05
CA LEU A 181 2.06 -10.30 4.99
C LEU A 181 2.69 -11.65 5.36
N MET A 182 3.95 -11.67 5.82
CA MET A 182 4.62 -12.90 6.27
C MET A 182 3.84 -13.59 7.39
N ASP A 183 3.50 -12.85 8.46
CA ASP A 183 2.76 -13.37 9.62
C ASP A 183 1.37 -13.94 9.25
N LEU A 184 0.76 -13.47 8.17
CA LEU A 184 -0.54 -13.97 7.69
C LEU A 184 -0.42 -15.19 6.78
N THR A 185 0.77 -15.45 6.23
CA THR A 185 1.04 -16.50 5.24
C THR A 185 1.87 -17.67 5.78
N GLU A 186 2.47 -17.52 6.96
CA GLU A 186 3.03 -18.61 7.77
C GLU A 186 1.94 -19.54 8.32
#